data_AF-A0A497A3U1-F1
#
_entry.id   AF-A0A497A3U1-F1
#
_cell.length_a   1.000
_cell.length_b   1.000
_cell.length_c   1.000
_cell.angle_alpha   90.00
_cell.angle_beta   90.00
_cell.angle_gamma   90.00
#
_symmetry.space_group_name_H-M   'P 1'
#
loop_
_entity.id
_entity.type
_entity.pdbx_description
1 polymer ?
#
loop_
_entity_poly.entity_id
_entity_poly.type
_entity_poly.pdbx_seq_one_letter_code
_entity_poly.pdbx_strand_id
1 'polypeptide(L)'
;QKMPELLAELGESARNYQISATQIGQMCSRVSLGKKVDVLIAELKAAGVMSPKLGSLAEVSRAGSPLYELNPSLFTKRARK
;
A
#
# COMPACT_ATOMS: atom_id res chain seq x y z
N GLN A 1 4.67 -17.07 -4.86
CA GLN A 1 3.44 -16.90 -4.06
C GLN A 1 3.08 -15.42 -4.19
N LYS A 2 1.94 -15.05 -4.77
CA LYS A 2 1.73 -13.65 -5.21
C LYS A 2 1.58 -12.61 -4.08
N MET A 3 1.11 -13.02 -2.90
CA MET A 3 0.82 -12.09 -1.80
C MET A 3 2.07 -11.58 -1.07
N PRO A 4 3.05 -12.41 -0.68
CA PRO A 4 4.30 -11.92 -0.09
C PRO A 4 5.11 -11.02 -1.04
N GLU A 5 5.11 -11.33 -2.35
CA GLU A 5 5.77 -10.51 -3.38
C GLU A 5 5.14 -9.12 -3.46
N LEU A 6 3.80 -9.05 -3.43
CA LEU A 6 3.07 -7.78 -3.41
C LEU A 6 3.34 -6.97 -2.14
N LEU A 7 3.37 -7.61 -0.96
CA LEU A 7 3.69 -6.93 0.29
C LEU A 7 5.12 -6.37 0.27
N ALA A 8 6.08 -7.11 -0.27
CA ALA A 8 7.44 -6.60 -0.44
C ALA A 8 7.48 -5.37 -1.37
N GLU A 9 6.82 -5.44 -2.52
CA GLU A 9 6.75 -4.32 -3.48
C GLU A 9 6.06 -3.08 -2.88
N LEU A 10 5.00 -3.27 -2.08
CA LEU A 10 4.34 -2.19 -1.33
C LEU A 10 5.33 -1.50 -0.38
N GLY A 11 6.08 -2.28 0.40
CA GLY A 11 7.07 -1.76 1.34
C GLY A 11 8.21 -1.01 0.66
N GLU A 12 8.72 -1.52 -0.46
CA GLU A 12 9.80 -0.90 -1.24
C GLU A 12 9.35 0.38 -1.97
N SER A 13 8.10 0.42 -2.42
CA SER A 13 7.56 1.55 -3.18
C SER A 13 7.01 2.67 -2.31
N ALA A 14 6.71 2.38 -1.03
CA ALA A 14 6.18 3.37 -0.11
C ALA A 14 7.24 4.43 0.25
N ARG A 15 6.84 5.70 0.21
CA ARG A 15 7.68 6.82 0.64
C ARG A 15 7.21 7.29 1.99
N ASN A 16 8.08 7.30 3.00
CA ASN A 16 7.70 7.63 4.38
C ASN A 16 6.50 6.80 4.87
N TYR A 17 6.50 5.49 4.54
CA TYR A 17 5.39 4.57 4.82
C TYR A 17 4.05 4.97 4.17
N GLN A 18 4.04 5.82 3.15
CA GLN A 18 2.83 6.23 2.45
C GLN A 18 2.77 5.68 1.03
N ILE A 19 1.57 5.34 0.60
CA ILE A 19 1.28 4.81 -0.73
C ILE A 19 -0.11 5.24 -1.20
N SER A 20 -0.27 5.50 -2.50
CA SER A 20 -1.57 5.86 -3.08
C SER A 20 -2.32 4.66 -3.65
N ALA A 21 -3.66 4.76 -3.73
CA ALA A 21 -4.50 3.75 -4.40
C ALA A 21 -4.04 3.49 -5.85
N THR A 22 -3.61 4.54 -6.56
CA THR A 22 -3.09 4.42 -7.93
C THR A 22 -1.82 3.58 -7.99
N GLN A 23 -0.88 3.78 -7.05
CA GLN A 23 0.33 2.97 -6.96
C GLN A 23 0.01 1.50 -6.65
N ILE A 24 -0.90 1.24 -5.71
CA ILE A 24 -1.37 -0.12 -5.39
C ILE A 24 -1.97 -0.79 -6.65
N GLY A 25 -2.81 -0.06 -7.39
CA GLY A 25 -3.41 -0.56 -8.63
C GLY A 25 -2.37 -0.90 -9.70
N GLN A 26 -1.32 -0.09 -9.84
CA GLN A 26 -0.20 -0.34 -10.75
C GLN A 26 0.66 -1.55 -10.34
N MET A 27 0.77 -1.87 -9.06
CA MET A 27 1.46 -3.09 -8.60
C MET A 27 0.60 -4.32 -8.86
N CYS A 28 -0.69 -4.24 -8.53
CA CYS A 28 -1.65 -5.32 -8.77
C CYS A 28 -1.75 -5.73 -10.24
N SER A 29 -1.64 -4.77 -11.17
CA SER A 29 -1.63 -5.06 -12.60
C SER A 29 -0.36 -5.83 -13.02
N ARG A 30 0.80 -5.53 -12.44
CA ARG A 30 2.08 -6.24 -12.71
C ARG A 30 2.04 -7.69 -12.24
N VAL A 31 1.46 -7.95 -11.06
CA VAL A 31 1.34 -9.32 -10.52
C VAL A 31 0.12 -10.09 -11.06
N SER A 32 -0.57 -9.54 -12.07
CA SER A 32 -1.77 -10.10 -12.69
C SER A 32 -2.88 -10.41 -11.68
N LEU A 33 -3.08 -9.53 -10.68
CA LEU A 33 -4.15 -9.65 -9.68
C LEU A 33 -5.49 -9.01 -10.14
N GLY A 34 -5.54 -8.39 -11.33
CA GLY A 34 -6.78 -7.98 -11.99
C GLY A 34 -7.64 -6.96 -11.23
N LYS A 35 -8.93 -6.84 -11.60
CA LYS A 35 -9.95 -5.90 -11.07
C LYS A 35 -10.29 -6.04 -9.57
N LYS A 36 -9.45 -6.72 -8.77
CA LYS A 36 -9.66 -6.97 -7.33
C LYS A 36 -8.92 -5.97 -6.43
N VAL A 37 -8.42 -4.86 -6.97
CA VAL A 37 -7.66 -3.86 -6.21
C VAL A 37 -8.43 -3.37 -4.99
N ASP A 38 -9.72 -3.06 -5.14
CA ASP A 38 -10.54 -2.56 -4.03
C ASP A 38 -10.76 -3.62 -2.94
N VAL A 39 -10.96 -4.88 -3.34
CA VAL A 39 -11.08 -6.01 -2.41
C VAL A 39 -9.78 -6.22 -1.66
N LEU A 40 -8.64 -6.19 -2.35
CA LEU A 40 -7.34 -6.30 -1.73
C LEU A 40 -7.07 -5.14 -0.77
N ILE A 41 -7.40 -3.91 -1.15
CA ILE A 41 -7.26 -2.75 -0.27
C ILE A 41 -8.09 -2.95 1.00
N ALA A 42 -9.31 -3.47 0.87
CA ALA A 42 -10.16 -3.78 2.02
C ALA A 42 -9.55 -4.87 2.90
N GLU A 43 -9.02 -5.95 2.32
CA GLU A 43 -8.34 -7.03 3.04
C GLU A 43 -7.09 -6.53 3.78
N LEU A 44 -6.23 -5.74 3.12
CA LEU A 44 -5.02 -5.18 3.72
C LEU A 44 -5.34 -4.20 4.85
N LYS A 45 -6.42 -3.42 4.73
CA LYS A 45 -6.93 -2.58 5.83
C LYS A 45 -7.44 -3.43 6.99
N ALA A 46 -8.23 -4.46 6.71
CA ALA A 46 -8.79 -5.36 7.72
C ALA A 46 -7.70 -6.14 8.47
N ALA A 47 -6.64 -6.52 7.78
CA ALA A 47 -5.48 -7.21 8.34
C ALA A 47 -4.52 -6.29 9.12
N GLY A 48 -4.77 -4.98 9.16
CA GLY A 48 -3.89 -4.02 9.84
C GLY A 48 -2.56 -3.77 9.13
N VAL A 49 -2.47 -4.09 7.84
CA VAL A 49 -1.29 -3.82 7.01
C VAL A 49 -1.16 -2.34 6.69
N MET A 50 -2.30 -1.67 6.51
CA MET A 50 -2.35 -0.24 6.21
C MET A 50 -3.62 0.42 6.73
N SER A 51 -3.61 1.74 6.80
CA SER A 51 -4.76 2.56 7.20
C SER A 51 -4.93 3.77 6.27
N PRO A 52 -6.14 4.34 6.13
CA PRO A 52 -6.33 5.58 5.38
C PRO A 52 -5.57 6.75 6.03
N LYS A 53 -4.96 7.62 5.21
CA LYS A 53 -4.34 8.85 5.72
C LYS A 53 -5.42 9.90 6.01
N LEU A 54 -5.73 10.14 7.29
CA LEU A 54 -6.85 11.01 7.70
C LEU A 54 -6.51 12.50 7.85
N GLY A 55 -5.22 12.86 7.95
CA GLY A 55 -4.77 14.21 8.31
C GLY A 55 -4.58 15.21 7.16
N SER A 56 -5.00 14.90 5.92
CA SER A 56 -4.52 15.67 4.78
C SER A 56 -5.37 15.60 3.52
N LEU A 57 -6.52 16.28 3.56
CA LEU A 57 -7.35 16.47 2.37
C LEU A 57 -6.55 17.14 1.23
N ALA A 58 -5.63 18.05 1.55
CA ALA A 58 -4.79 18.72 0.57
C ALA A 58 -3.78 17.77 -0.10
N GLU A 59 -3.16 16.82 0.62
CA GLU A 59 -2.29 15.82 -0.01
C GLU A 59 -3.07 14.81 -0.82
N VAL A 60 -4.23 14.34 -0.31
CA VAL A 60 -5.11 13.43 -1.07
C VAL A 60 -5.59 14.10 -2.36
N SER A 61 -5.96 15.38 -2.29
CA SER A 61 -6.35 16.18 -3.45
C SER A 61 -5.20 16.33 -4.45
N ARG A 62 -3.98 16.66 -4.00
CA ARG A 62 -2.79 16.74 -4.88
C ARG A 62 -2.43 15.40 -5.50
N ALA A 63 -2.60 14.30 -4.76
CA ALA A 63 -2.34 12.95 -5.25
C ALA A 63 -3.41 12.44 -6.22
N GLY A 64 -4.58 13.08 -6.28
CA GLY A 64 -5.71 12.69 -7.13
C GLY A 64 -6.26 11.29 -6.83
N SER A 65 -5.93 10.73 -5.66
CA SER A 65 -6.29 9.36 -5.26
C SER A 65 -6.20 9.19 -3.75
N PRO A 66 -6.93 8.24 -3.15
CA PRO A 66 -6.80 7.92 -1.73
C PRO A 66 -5.35 7.58 -1.35
N LEU A 67 -4.91 8.11 -0.20
CA LEU A 67 -3.61 7.83 0.38
C LEU A 67 -3.76 6.88 1.58
N TYR A 68 -2.81 5.97 1.70
CA TYR A 68 -2.72 5.00 2.77
C TYR A 68 -1.36 5.09 3.46
N GLU A 69 -1.38 4.82 4.76
CA GLU A 69 -0.19 4.68 5.62
C GLU A 69 0.01 3.20 5.94
N LEU A 70 1.18 2.67 5.57
CA LEU A 70 1.61 1.32 5.86
C LEU A 70 1.98 1.20 7.35
N ASN A 71 1.64 0.06 7.95
CA ASN A 71 2.00 -0.28 9.32
C ASN A 71 3.53 -0.47 9.44
N PRO A 72 4.26 0.42 10.13
CA PRO A 72 5.73 0.37 10.18
C PRO A 72 6.26 -0.93 10.76
N SER A 73 5.53 -1.57 11.68
CA SER A 73 5.93 -2.85 12.31
C SER A 73 6.04 -4.01 11.31
N LEU A 74 5.41 -3.90 10.13
CA LEU A 74 5.49 -4.90 9.07
C LEU A 74 6.60 -4.60 8.05
N PHE A 75 7.04 -3.34 7.98
CA PHE A 75 8.00 -2.85 6.99
C PHE A 75 9.27 -2.28 7.63
N THR A 76 9.51 -2.54 8.91
CA THR A 76 10.79 -2.24 9.55
C THR A 76 11.88 -2.90 8.73
N LYS A 77 12.83 -2.10 8.22
CA LYS A 77 14.02 -2.62 7.56
C LYS A 77 14.56 -3.75 8.43
N ARG A 78 14.58 -4.98 7.91
CA ARG A 78 15.48 -5.98 8.49
C ARG A 78 16.84 -5.31 8.47
N ALA A 79 17.37 -4.98 9.65
CA ALA A 79 18.80 -4.80 9.80
C ALA A 79 19.41 -6.08 9.25
N ARG A 80 19.94 -6.04 8.02
CA ARG A 80 20.73 -7.12 7.49
C ARG A 80 21.90 -7.25 8.48
N LYS A 81 21.90 -8.33 9.26
CA LYS A 81 23.13 -8.82 9.88
C LYS A 81 24.05 -9.31 8.78
#